data_AF-A0A5B8SWW3-F1
#
_entry.id   AF-A0A5B8SWW3-F1
#
_cell.length_a   1.000
_cell.length_b   1.000
_cell.length_c   1.000
_cell.angle_alpha   90.00
_cell.angle_beta   90.00
_cell.angle_gamma   90.00
#
_symmetry.space_group_name_H-M   'P 1'
#
loop_
_entity.id
_entity.type
_entity.pdbx_description
1 polymer ?
#
loop_
_entity_poly.entity_id
_entity_poly.type
_entity_poly.pdbx_seq_one_letter_code
_entity_poly.pdbx_strand_id
1 'polypeptide(L)'
;MNDDVVGVHRLLGLQLRDHQRDRQGTILGINHTRRSPALLIRWAGNSGIEWVDLSLEELDALIAASERSKSAPCSSMDSFEKAEMAPIVASAGRH
;
A
#
# COMPACT_ATOMS: atom_id res chain seq x y z
N MET A 1 -8.02 -21.97 -0.75
CA MET A 1 -6.90 -21.66 -1.68
C MET A 1 -7.37 -20.56 -2.63
N ASN A 2 -7.67 -19.40 -2.07
CA ASN A 2 -8.11 -18.16 -2.75
C ASN A 2 -7.85 -16.95 -1.82
N ASP A 3 -7.65 -17.21 -0.52
CA ASP A 3 -7.27 -16.23 0.50
C ASP A 3 -5.87 -15.64 0.30
N ASP A 4 -4.93 -16.37 -0.29
CA ASP A 4 -3.55 -15.91 -0.52
C ASP A 4 -3.47 -14.66 -1.40
N VAL A 5 -4.24 -14.61 -2.50
CA VAL A 5 -4.21 -13.47 -3.43
C VAL A 5 -4.77 -12.21 -2.76
N VAL A 6 -5.82 -12.36 -1.95
CA VAL A 6 -6.44 -11.24 -1.22
C VAL A 6 -5.53 -10.74 -0.11
N GLY A 7 -4.84 -11.63 0.60
CA GLY A 7 -3.88 -11.28 1.65
C GLY A 7 -2.69 -10.49 1.11
N VAL A 8 -2.14 -10.93 -0.02
CA VAL A 8 -0.99 -10.28 -0.67
C VAL A 8 -1.29 -8.84 -1.07
N HIS A 9 -2.46 -8.56 -1.67
CA HIS A 9 -2.82 -7.19 -2.08
C HIS A 9 -2.89 -6.19 -0.92
N ARG A 10 -3.13 -6.66 0.31
CA ARG A 10 -3.17 -5.79 1.51
C ARG A 10 -1.80 -5.28 1.93
N LEU A 11 -0.73 -5.90 1.46
CA LEU A 11 0.64 -5.46 1.75
C LEU A 11 1.03 -4.18 1.00
N LEU A 12 0.32 -3.85 -0.08
CA LEU A 12 0.61 -2.67 -0.89
C LEU A 12 0.42 -1.38 -0.08
N GLY A 13 1.41 -0.51 -0.14
CA GLY A 13 1.44 0.76 0.60
C GLY A 13 1.92 0.65 2.05
N LEU A 14 2.08 -0.55 2.60
CA LEU A 14 2.61 -0.72 3.95
C LEU A 14 4.10 -0.34 4.00
N GLN A 15 4.50 0.16 5.16
CA GLN A 15 5.91 0.39 5.46
C GLN A 15 6.56 -0.89 5.98
N LEU A 16 7.69 -1.25 5.39
CA LEU A 16 8.55 -2.33 5.82
C LEU A 16 9.82 -1.74 6.43
N ARG A 17 10.26 -2.29 7.55
CA ARG A 17 11.58 -1.99 8.14
C ARG A 17 12.52 -3.16 7.89
N ASP A 18 13.62 -2.88 7.18
CA ASP A 18 14.75 -3.79 7.04
C ASP A 18 15.70 -3.53 8.21
N HIS A 19 15.65 -4.43 9.20
CA HIS A 19 16.49 -4.36 10.40
C HIS A 19 17.97 -4.62 10.11
N GLN A 20 18.30 -5.39 9.06
CA GLN A 20 19.68 -5.71 8.76
C GLN A 20 20.43 -4.49 8.22
N ARG A 21 19.74 -3.65 7.45
CA ARG A 21 20.30 -2.45 6.83
C ARG A 21 19.83 -1.14 7.48
N ASP A 22 19.13 -1.24 8.63
CA ASP A 22 18.46 -0.14 9.34
C ASP A 22 17.78 0.88 8.40
N ARG A 23 16.99 0.37 7.47
CA ARG A 23 16.29 1.18 6.47
C ARG A 23 14.79 0.89 6.48
N GLN A 24 14.01 1.86 6.03
CA GLN A 24 12.57 1.73 5.87
C GLN A 24 12.20 1.86 4.40
N GLY A 25 11.17 1.15 3.96
CA GLY A 25 10.70 1.18 2.59
C GLY A 25 9.20 0.98 2.48
N THR A 26 8.63 1.36 1.34
CA THR A 26 7.21 1.16 1.05
C THR A 26 7.06 0.03 0.05
N ILE A 27 6.16 -0.90 0.33
CA ILE A 27 5.81 -1.98 -0.59
C ILE A 27 4.94 -1.41 -1.72
N LEU A 28 5.41 -1.52 -2.95
CA LEU A 28 4.74 -1.02 -4.16
C LEU A 28 4.09 -2.13 -4.98
N GLY A 29 4.53 -3.37 -4.82
CA GLY A 29 4.07 -4.51 -5.62
C GLY A 29 4.50 -5.84 -5.02
N ILE A 30 3.80 -6.91 -5.40
CA ILE A 30 4.20 -8.29 -5.10
C ILE A 30 4.16 -9.09 -6.39
N ASN A 31 5.22 -9.84 -6.64
CA ASN A 31 5.25 -10.85 -7.68
C ASN A 31 5.13 -12.24 -7.04
N HIS A 32 3.94 -12.83 -7.10
CA HIS A 32 3.65 -14.17 -6.60
C HIS A 32 3.71 -15.25 -7.70
N THR A 33 3.98 -14.86 -8.95
CA THR A 33 3.97 -15.76 -10.12
C THR A 33 5.30 -16.49 -10.35
N ARG A 34 6.35 -16.08 -9.63
CA ARG A 34 7.68 -16.70 -9.66
C ARG A 34 7.73 -17.92 -8.72
N ARG A 35 8.73 -18.79 -8.91
CA ARG A 35 9.01 -19.91 -7.99
C ARG A 35 9.27 -19.45 -6.56
N SER A 36 9.78 -18.23 -6.38
CA SER A 36 9.92 -17.53 -5.10
C SER A 36 9.12 -16.23 -5.16
N PRO A 37 8.25 -15.94 -4.18
CA PRO A 37 7.58 -14.64 -4.13
C PRO A 37 8.60 -13.52 -3.97
N ALA A 38 8.33 -12.36 -4.55
CA ALA A 38 9.19 -11.19 -4.42
C ALA A 38 8.38 -9.92 -4.18
N LEU A 39 8.88 -9.03 -3.31
CA LEU A 39 8.32 -7.70 -3.07
C LEU A 39 9.04 -6.66 -3.92
N LEU A 40 8.28 -5.71 -4.43
CA LEU A 40 8.78 -4.50 -5.04
C LEU A 40 8.76 -3.39 -3.99
N ILE A 41 9.92 -2.89 -3.56
CA ILE A 41 10.05 -1.95 -2.44
C ILE A 41 10.76 -0.68 -2.87
N ARG A 42 10.22 0.48 -2.50
CA ARG A 42 10.92 1.77 -2.59
C ARG A 42 11.45 2.15 -1.21
N TRP A 43 12.78 2.13 -1.04
CA TRP A 43 13.43 2.49 0.20
C TRP A 43 13.50 4.00 0.41
N ALA A 44 13.32 4.46 1.64
CA ALA A 44 13.49 5.84 2.02
C ALA A 44 14.93 6.30 1.78
N GLY A 45 15.10 7.50 1.23
CA GLY A 45 16.42 8.05 0.88
C GLY A 45 17.07 7.43 -0.36
N ASN A 46 16.46 6.40 -0.97
CA ASN A 46 16.87 5.87 -2.25
C ASN A 46 15.85 6.26 -3.34
N SER A 47 16.33 6.66 -4.52
CA SER A 47 15.46 6.95 -5.67
C SER A 47 15.02 5.68 -6.40
N GLY A 48 15.69 4.55 -6.14
CA GLY A 48 15.43 3.27 -6.80
C GLY A 48 14.34 2.43 -6.16
N ILE A 49 13.75 1.57 -6.99
CA ILE A 49 12.85 0.49 -6.56
C ILE A 49 13.65 -0.82 -6.60
N GLU A 50 13.58 -1.60 -5.53
CA GLU A 50 14.33 -2.84 -5.34
C GLU A 50 13.36 -4.03 -5.31
N TRP A 51 13.74 -5.13 -5.96
CA TRP A 51 13.08 -6.41 -5.79
C TRP A 51 13.73 -7.18 -4.64
N VAL A 52 12.92 -7.61 -3.68
CA VAL A 52 13.36 -8.40 -2.53
C VAL A 52 12.67 -9.76 -2.62
N ASP A 53 13.46 -10.80 -2.89
CA ASP A 53 12.97 -12.17 -2.84
C ASP A 53 12.60 -12.55 -1.39
N LEU A 54 11.52 -13.31 -1.25
CA LEU A 54 11.03 -13.85 0.00
C LEU A 54 10.82 -15.36 -0.14
N SER A 55 10.93 -16.04 1.00
CA SER A 55 10.33 -17.36 1.16
C SER A 55 8.80 -17.26 1.32
N LEU A 56 8.10 -18.39 1.12
CA LEU A 56 6.66 -18.46 1.38
C LEU A 56 6.33 -18.22 2.86
N GLU A 57 7.19 -18.68 3.77
CA GLU A 57 7.03 -18.47 5.21
C GLU A 57 7.15 -16.99 5.59
N GLU A 58 8.09 -16.25 4.99
CA GLU A 58 8.22 -14.81 5.20
C GLU A 58 7.03 -14.04 4.63
N LEU A 59 6.50 -14.47 3.48
CA LEU A 59 5.30 -13.88 2.91
C LEU A 59 4.08 -14.07 3.82
N ASP A 60 3.88 -15.28 4.34
CA ASP A 60 2.77 -15.61 5.25
C ASP A 60 2.87 -14.80 6.55
N ALA A 61 4.07 -14.71 7.14
CA ALA A 61 4.33 -13.90 8.32
C ALA A 61 4.02 -12.41 8.09
N LEU A 62 4.34 -11.86 6.92
CA LEU A 62 4.00 -10.49 6.55
C LEU A 62 2.49 -10.27 6.43
N ILE A 63 1.78 -11.21 5.79
CA ILE A 63 0.32 -11.15 5.67
C ILE A 63 -0.31 -11.17 7.06
N ALA A 64 0.06 -12.12 7.92
CA ALA A 64 -0.44 -12.23 9.29
C ALA A 64 -0.15 -10.97 10.13
N ALA A 65 1.06 -10.40 10.01
CA ALA A 65 1.42 -9.16 10.70
C ALA A 65 0.57 -7.97 10.22
N SER A 66 0.26 -7.89 8.91
CA SER A 66 -0.58 -6.84 8.34
C SER A 66 -2.02 -6.90 8.87
N GLU A 67 -2.59 -8.09 9.04
CA GLU A 67 -3.93 -8.26 9.59
C GLU A 67 -3.99 -7.83 11.06
N ARG A 68 -2.95 -8.13 11.83
CA ARG A 68 -2.83 -7.69 13.22
C ARG A 68 -2.71 -6.17 13.32
N SER A 69 -1.92 -5.56 12.45
CA SER A 69 -1.75 -4.10 12.43
C SER A 69 -3.05 -3.35 12.11
N LYS A 70 -3.94 -3.94 11.30
CA LYS A 70 -5.23 -3.33 10.92
C LYS A 70 -6.28 -3.41 12.04
N SER A 71 -6.08 -4.28 13.03
CA SER A 71 -6.95 -4.41 14.20
C SER A 71 -6.67 -3.40 15.32
N ALA A 72 -5.60 -2.59 15.19
CA ALA A 72 -5.41 -1.41 16.02
C ALA A 72 -6.14 -0.22 15.36
N PRO A 73 -7.13 0.40 16.01
CA PRO A 73 -7.74 1.62 15.49
C PRO A 73 -6.75 2.78 15.63
N CYS A 74 -5.92 3.01 14.61
CA CYS A 74 -5.32 4.32 14.41
C CYS A 74 -6.38 5.25 13.80
N SER A 75 -7.08 5.96 14.70
CA SER A 75 -7.86 7.15 14.40
C SER A 75 -6.97 8.18 13.71
N SER A 76 -7.02 8.31 12.39
CA SER A 76 -6.90 9.57 11.65
C SER A 76 -6.92 9.29 10.14
N MET A 77 -8.06 9.56 9.51
CA MET A 77 -8.11 10.11 8.16
C MET A 77 -9.41 10.90 8.03
N ASP A 78 -9.23 12.18 8.30
CA ASP A 78 -10.09 13.32 8.05
C ASP A 78 -10.86 13.25 6.72
N SER A 79 -12.13 13.66 6.82
CA SER A 79 -12.87 14.51 5.91
C SER A 79 -12.35 14.63 4.47
N PHE A 80 -12.94 13.84 3.56
CA PHE A 80 -13.18 14.35 2.22
C PHE A 80 -14.40 15.28 2.27
N GLU A 81 -14.15 16.52 2.70
CA GLU A 81 -15.08 17.61 2.48
C GLU A 81 -15.26 17.76 0.97
N LYS A 82 -16.50 17.54 0.55
CA LYS A 82 -16.94 17.50 -0.84
C LYS A 82 -16.70 18.88 -1.46
N ALA A 83 -15.63 18.99 -2.23
CA ALA A 83 -15.35 20.15 -3.06
C ALA A 83 -16.57 20.48 -3.94
N GLU A 84 -16.97 21.73 -3.78
CA GLU A 84 -17.90 22.54 -4.56
C GLU A 84 -17.92 22.16 -6.05
N MET A 85 -19.08 21.73 -6.54
CA MET A 85 -19.34 21.61 -7.97
C MET A 85 -20.25 22.78 -8.37
N ALA A 86 -19.65 23.92 -8.65
CA ALA A 86 -20.34 25.04 -9.27
C ALA A 86 -20.73 24.65 -10.72
N PRO A 87 -22.00 24.81 -11.14
CA PRO A 87 -22.30 24.87 -12.55
C PRO A 87 -21.90 26.25 -13.09
N ILE A 88 -20.94 26.22 -14.00
CA ILE A 88 -20.52 27.35 -14.82
C ILE A 88 -21.58 27.56 -15.92
N VAL A 89 -22.00 28.82 -16.13
CA VAL A 89 -22.71 29.39 -17.31
C VAL A 89 -24.25 29.14 -17.36
N ALA A 90 -25.13 30.08 -17.71
CA ALA A 90 -25.00 31.26 -18.57
C ALA A 90 -26.02 32.38 -18.23
N SER A 91 -25.58 33.61 -18.52
CA SER A 91 -26.37 34.84 -18.65
C SER A 91 -27.48 34.75 -19.72
N ALA A 92 -28.68 35.23 -19.39
CA ALA A 92 -29.62 36.05 -20.20
C ALA A 92 -31.03 35.92 -19.58
N GLY A 93 -31.80 36.95 -19.28
CA GLY A 93 -31.67 38.37 -19.54
C GLY A 93 -32.70 39.15 -18.71
N ARG A 94 -32.51 40.47 -18.71
CA ARG A 94 -33.51 41.45 -18.24
C ARG A 94 -34.65 41.52 -19.26
N HIS A 95 -35.89 41.56 -18.80
CA HIS A 95 -36.84 42.66 -19.01
C HIS A 95 -38.14 42.39 -18.25
#